data_AF-A0A1Q8YIK1-F1
#
_entry.id   AF-A0A1Q8YIK1-F1
#
_cell.length_a   1.000
_cell.length_b   1.000
_cell.length_c   1.000
_cell.angle_alpha   90.00
_cell.angle_beta   90.00
_cell.angle_gamma   90.00
#
_symmetry.space_group_name_H-M   'P 1'
#
loop_
_entity.id
_entity.type
_entity.pdbx_description
1 polymer ?
#
loop_
_entity_poly.entity_id
_entity_poly.type
_entity_poly.pdbx_seq_one_letter_code
_entity_poly.pdbx_strand_id
1 'polypeptide(L)'
;MSAILKTSEATELLRVEAVVSTKGQVTLPAAMRARLGIGPGSHIHFELRGQELVIKPEVPMGAYYGMLKGYDLGDIEPEKEPDREFE
;
A
#
# COMPACT_ATOMS: atom_id res chain seq x y z
N MET A 1 10.77 34.08 -18.06
CA MET A 1 10.69 33.31 -16.80
C MET A 1 9.64 32.22 -17.00
N SER A 2 9.90 31.10 -17.67
CA SER A 2 10.55 29.85 -17.18
C SER A 2 10.36 29.62 -15.69
N ALA A 3 9.88 28.48 -15.16
CA ALA A 3 9.16 27.28 -15.61
C ALA A 3 8.87 26.50 -14.30
N ILE A 4 8.16 25.37 -14.39
CA ILE A 4 8.07 24.30 -13.36
C ILE A 4 6.88 24.41 -12.37
N LEU A 5 5.66 24.21 -12.87
CA LEU A 5 4.75 23.28 -12.18
C LEU A 5 5.10 21.88 -12.72
N LYS A 6 5.83 21.08 -11.93
CA LYS A 6 5.98 19.65 -12.22
C LYS A 6 4.58 19.03 -12.12
N THR A 7 4.04 18.68 -13.27
CA THR A 7 3.19 17.50 -13.51
C THR A 7 2.88 16.71 -12.24
N SER A 8 1.75 17.00 -11.60
CA SER A 8 1.04 16.01 -10.81
C SER A 8 0.60 14.93 -11.79
N GLU A 9 1.10 13.70 -11.63
CA GLU A 9 0.59 12.55 -12.36
C GLU A 9 -0.93 12.57 -12.29
N ALA A 10 -1.59 12.82 -13.42
CA ALA A 10 -3.02 12.64 -13.53
C ALA A 10 -3.28 11.17 -13.24
N THR A 11 -3.71 10.87 -12.01
CA THR A 11 -4.13 9.53 -11.62
C THR A 11 -5.33 9.20 -12.49
N GLU A 12 -5.10 8.41 -13.53
CA GLU A 12 -6.13 7.99 -14.44
C GLU A 12 -7.15 7.14 -13.67
N LEU A 13 -8.32 7.72 -13.43
CA LEU A 13 -9.42 7.09 -12.69
C LEU A 13 -10.04 5.98 -13.55
N LEU A 14 -9.58 4.75 -13.35
CA LEU A 14 -10.29 3.57 -13.84
C LEU A 14 -11.57 3.39 -13.02
N ARG A 15 -12.73 3.51 -13.68
CA ARG A 15 -14.04 3.23 -13.10
C ARG A 15 -14.64 2.00 -13.76
N VAL A 16 -15.06 1.04 -12.96
CA VAL A 16 -15.75 -0.17 -13.39
C VAL A 16 -16.84 -0.47 -12.37
N GLU A 17 -18.02 -0.83 -12.85
CA GLU A 17 -19.12 -1.30 -12.01
C GLU A 17 -18.95 -2.80 -11.74
N ALA A 18 -19.22 -3.22 -10.51
CA ALA A 18 -19.19 -4.62 -10.11
C ALA A 18 -20.38 -4.93 -9.20
N VAL A 19 -20.94 -6.12 -9.36
CA VAL A 19 -22.05 -6.60 -8.52
C VAL A 19 -21.48 -7.47 -7.41
N VAL A 20 -22.03 -7.32 -6.20
CA VAL A 20 -21.72 -8.17 -5.06
C VAL A 20 -22.39 -9.53 -5.26
N SER A 21 -21.62 -10.60 -5.18
CA SER A 21 -22.17 -11.97 -5.26
C SER A 21 -23.04 -12.30 -4.05
N THR A 22 -23.81 -13.39 -4.11
CA THR A 22 -24.60 -13.89 -2.97
C THR A 22 -23.76 -14.22 -1.74
N LYS A 23 -22.44 -14.43 -1.92
CA LYS A 23 -21.47 -14.67 -0.85
C LYS A 23 -20.78 -13.40 -0.35
N GLY A 24 -21.20 -12.22 -0.79
CA GLY A 24 -20.60 -10.94 -0.40
C GLY A 24 -19.27 -10.63 -1.10
N GLN A 25 -18.93 -11.31 -2.19
CA GLN A 25 -17.67 -11.11 -2.90
C GLN A 25 -17.83 -10.11 -4.05
N VAL A 26 -16.84 -9.23 -4.21
CA VAL A 26 -16.71 -8.35 -5.38
C VAL A 26 -15.49 -8.78 -6.18
N THR A 27 -15.64 -8.91 -7.49
CA THR A 27 -14.53 -9.28 -8.36
C THR A 27 -13.70 -8.05 -8.70
N LEU A 28 -12.41 -8.06 -8.35
CA LEU A 28 -11.47 -7.01 -8.76
C LEU A 28 -11.10 -7.18 -10.25
N PRO A 29 -11.42 -6.21 -11.14
CA PRO A 29 -11.14 -6.31 -12.57
C PRO A 29 -9.65 -6.45 -12.88
N ALA A 30 -9.33 -7.14 -13.98
CA ALA A 30 -7.95 -7.48 -14.35
C ALA A 30 -7.02 -6.25 -14.46
N ALA A 31 -7.50 -5.15 -15.05
CA ALA A 31 -6.73 -3.91 -15.18
C ALA A 31 -6.35 -3.30 -13.81
N MET A 32 -7.27 -3.35 -12.84
CA MET A 32 -7.02 -2.86 -11.48
C MET A 32 -6.06 -3.78 -10.72
N ARG A 33 -6.22 -5.10 -10.86
CA ARG A 33 -5.29 -6.08 -10.29
C ARG A 33 -3.86 -5.84 -10.76
N ALA A 34 -3.67 -5.65 -12.07
CA ALA A 34 -2.36 -5.40 -12.66
C ALA A 34 -1.71 -4.12 -12.12
N ARG A 35 -2.49 -3.02 -12.01
CA ARG A 35 -1.99 -1.75 -11.46
C ARG A 35 -1.63 -1.84 -9.98
N LEU A 36 -2.39 -2.59 -9.20
CA LEU A 36 -2.15 -2.77 -7.76
C LEU A 36 -1.14 -3.89 -7.46
N GLY A 37 -0.66 -4.62 -8.47
CA GLY A 37 0.24 -5.76 -8.27
C GLY A 37 -0.39 -6.93 -7.51
N ILE A 38 -1.72 -7.06 -7.55
CA ILE A 38 -2.47 -8.09 -6.80
C ILE A 38 -2.63 -9.34 -7.67
N GLY A 39 -2.05 -10.46 -7.21
CA GLY A 39 -2.16 -11.78 -7.83
C GLY A 39 -2.85 -12.81 -6.93
N PRO A 40 -3.00 -14.05 -7.41
CA PRO A 40 -3.46 -15.16 -6.57
C PRO A 40 -2.55 -15.33 -5.34
N GLY A 41 -3.14 -15.41 -4.16
CA GLY A 41 -2.40 -15.53 -2.89
C GLY A 41 -1.86 -14.21 -2.32
N SER A 42 -2.04 -13.08 -3.02
CA SER A 42 -1.72 -11.77 -2.44
C SER A 42 -2.63 -11.46 -1.26
N HIS A 43 -2.05 -10.92 -0.20
CA HIS A 43 -2.78 -10.40 0.93
C HIS A 43 -3.19 -8.94 0.67
N ILE A 44 -4.39 -8.55 1.11
CA ILE A 44 -4.94 -7.21 0.95
C ILE A 44 -5.58 -6.75 2.25
N HIS A 45 -5.54 -5.44 2.51
CA HIS A 45 -6.23 -4.81 3.62
C HIS A 45 -7.44 -4.02 3.13
N PHE A 46 -8.54 -4.16 3.87
CA PHE A 46 -9.73 -3.35 3.70
C PHE A 46 -9.73 -2.22 4.72
N GLU A 47 -9.93 -0.99 4.25
CA GLU A 47 -10.13 0.18 5.08
C GLU A 47 -11.48 0.80 4.74
N LEU A 48 -12.32 1.05 5.75
CA LEU A 48 -13.55 1.82 5.58
C LEU A 48 -13.29 3.29 5.90
N ARG A 49 -13.52 4.18 4.93
CA ARG A 49 -13.37 5.63 5.07
C ARG A 49 -14.71 6.29 4.79
N GLY A 50 -15.51 6.46 5.85
CA GLY A 50 -16.89 6.94 5.70
C GLY A 50 -17.73 5.95 4.90
N GLN A 51 -18.06 6.31 3.65
CA GLN A 51 -18.80 5.46 2.72
C GLN A 51 -17.92 4.86 1.61
N GLU A 52 -16.60 5.04 1.70
CA GLU A 52 -15.65 4.50 0.72
C GLU A 52 -14.96 3.26 1.29
N LEU A 53 -14.94 2.18 0.51
CA LEU A 53 -14.11 1.01 0.79
C LEU A 53 -12.79 1.16 0.04
N VAL A 54 -11.70 1.33 0.78
CA VAL A 54 -10.34 1.40 0.23
C VAL A 54 -9.68 0.04 0.38
N ILE A 55 -9.09 -0.45 -0.71
CA ILE A 55 -8.35 -1.71 -0.74
C ILE A 55 -6.87 -1.40 -0.96
N LYS A 56 -6.01 -1.92 -0.08
CA LYS A 56 -4.56 -1.76 -0.20
C LYS A 56 -3.89 -3.13 -0.31
N PRO A 57 -2.96 -3.32 -1.27
CA PRO A 57 -2.13 -4.53 -1.28
C PRO A 57 -1.24 -4.54 -0.04
N GLU A 58 -1.03 -5.72 0.55
CA GLU A 58 0.01 -5.91 1.54
C GLU A 58 1.37 -5.95 0.82
N VAL A 59 2.29 -5.09 1.25
CA VAL A 59 3.64 -5.04 0.70
C VAL A 59 4.48 -6.07 1.47
N PRO A 60 4.97 -7.13 0.83
CA PRO A 60 5.76 -8.14 1.52
C PRO A 60 7.05 -7.51 2.07
N MET A 61 7.52 -7.98 3.23
CA MET A 61 8.70 -7.42 3.89
C MET A 61 9.93 -7.36 2.97
N GLY A 62 10.09 -8.35 2.08
CA GLY A 62 11.17 -8.39 1.10
C GLY A 62 11.16 -7.24 0.08
N ALA A 63 10.02 -6.58 -0.17
CA ALA A 63 9.97 -5.42 -1.05
C ALA A 63 10.71 -4.20 -0.47
N TYR A 64 10.93 -4.16 0.85
CA TYR A 64 11.73 -3.13 1.50
C TYR A 64 13.23 -3.44 1.47
N TYR A 65 13.63 -4.64 1.01
CA TYR A 65 15.04 -5.03 0.98
C TYR A 65 15.86 -4.06 0.11
N GLY A 66 16.90 -3.49 0.69
CA GLY A 66 17.78 -2.54 0.00
C GLY A 66 17.19 -1.13 -0.20
N MET A 67 16.00 -0.82 0.35
CA MET A 67 15.42 0.53 0.30
C MET A 67 16.34 1.58 0.94
N LEU A 68 17.13 1.17 1.94
CA LEU A 68 18.12 2.02 2.63
C LEU A 68 19.55 1.87 2.07
N LYS A 69 19.74 1.14 0.96
CA LYS A 69 21.07 0.92 0.40
C LYS A 69 21.66 2.26 -0.08
N GLY A 70 22.80 2.65 0.51
CA GLY A 70 23.50 3.89 0.17
C GLY A 70 23.09 5.10 1.01
N TYR A 71 22.17 4.94 1.97
CA TYR A 71 21.95 5.94 3.01
C TYR A 71 22.98 5.75 4.13
N ASP A 72 23.59 6.85 4.54
CA ASP A 72 24.35 6.93 5.79
C ASP A 72 23.37 7.17 6.93
N LEU A 73 23.19 6.16 7.77
CA LEU A 73 22.25 6.21 8.89
C LEU A 73 22.89 6.75 10.17
N GLY A 74 24.22 6.97 10.18
CA GLY A 74 24.96 7.29 11.40
C GLY A 74 24.86 6.21 12.49
N ASP A 75 25.33 6.54 13.70
CA ASP A 75 25.08 5.75 14.91
C ASP A 75 23.68 6.07 15.45
N ILE A 76 22.68 5.40 14.90
CA ILE A 76 21.31 5.41 15.42
C ILE A 76 21.11 4.18 16.30
N GLU A 77 21.71 4.17 17.48
CA GLU A 77 21.35 3.22 18.53
C GLU A 77 20.25 3.87 19.37
N PRO A 78 18.95 3.52 19.18
CA PRO A 78 17.91 3.99 20.08
C PRO A 78 18.23 3.49 21.49
N GLU A 79 18.04 4.34 22.50
CA GLU A 79 18.25 3.93 23.89
C GLU A 79 17.44 2.66 24.17
N LYS A 80 18.13 1.59 24.60
CA LYS A 80 17.45 0.34 24.96
C LYS A 80 16.49 0.65 26.10
N GLU A 81 15.19 0.53 25.84
CA GLU A 81 14.19 0.60 26.91
C GLU A 81 14.57 -0.44 27.98
N PRO A 82 14.52 -0.07 29.27
CA PRO A 82 14.80 -1.02 30.34
C PRO A 82 13.86 -2.21 30.22
N ASP A 83 14.38 -3.42 30.47
CA ASP A 83 13.59 -4.63 30.40
C ASP A 83 12.35 -4.47 31.31
N ARG A 84 11.16 -4.59 30.73
CA ARG A 84 9.91 -4.48 31.50
C ARG A 84 9.74 -5.75 32.33
N GLU A 85 9.69 -5.62 33.64
CA GLU A 85 9.22 -6.70 34.50
C GLU A 85 7.71 -6.85 34.27
N PHE A 86 7.29 -8.04 33.85
CA PHE A 86 5.87 -8.40 33.74
C PHE A 86 5.47 -9.03 35.08
N GLU A 87 4.56 -8.36 35.81
CA GLU A 87 3.85 -8.94 36.97
C GLU A 87 2.75 -9.91 36.54
#